data_AF-A0A850R3R5-F1
#
_entry.id   AF-A0A850R3R5-F1
#
_cell.length_a   1.000
_cell.length_b   1.000
_cell.length_c   1.000
_cell.angle_alpha   90.00
_cell.angle_beta   90.00
_cell.angle_gamma   90.00
#
_symmetry.space_group_name_H-M   'P 1'
#
loop_
_entity.id
_entity.type
_entity.pdbx_description
1 polymer ?
#
loop_
_entity_poly.entity_id
_entity_poly.type
_entity_poly.pdbx_seq_one_letter_code
_entity_poly.pdbx_strand_id
1 'polypeptide(L)'
;MDVRQARTENLETLLRRYPSLRVFAERTELASSHVSQMKNGVRRMGDEVARRIEAQLGLPHGWMDHPHGTEDDTPVATAIPSSLDQRLLQTSPRARRALEQIVRAAEEGRLSEIDLELIQQIATRLASSNGKYDRLRLRARDGDRAAD
;
A
#
# COMPACT_ATOMS: atom_id res chain seq x y z
N MET A 1 22.38 14.53 -12.37
CA MET A 1 20.92 14.74 -12.51
C MET A 1 20.55 16.04 -11.83
N ASP A 2 19.81 16.93 -12.51
CA ASP A 2 19.26 18.14 -11.90
C ASP A 2 18.09 17.74 -10.97
N VAL A 3 17.98 18.32 -9.78
CA VAL A 3 16.87 18.09 -8.82
C VAL A 3 15.51 18.25 -9.49
N ARG A 4 15.43 19.13 -10.49
CA ARG A 4 14.22 19.37 -11.29
C ARG A 4 13.79 18.16 -12.12
N GLN A 5 14.78 17.47 -12.68
CA GLN A 5 14.55 16.28 -13.48
C GLN A 5 14.14 15.12 -12.55
N ALA A 6 14.84 14.96 -11.43
CA ALA A 6 14.48 13.98 -10.40
C ALA A 6 13.05 14.15 -9.89
N ARG A 7 12.61 15.38 -9.58
CA ARG A 7 11.22 15.67 -9.16
C ARG A 7 10.16 15.24 -10.19
N THR A 8 10.46 15.42 -11.48
CA THR A 8 9.52 15.07 -12.56
C THR A 8 9.44 13.56 -12.73
N GLU A 9 10.59 12.89 -12.74
CA GLU A 9 10.68 11.43 -12.82
C GLU A 9 9.99 10.76 -11.61
N ASN A 10 10.27 11.27 -10.40
CA ASN A 10 9.65 10.82 -9.16
C ASN A 10 8.13 11.05 -9.15
N LEU A 11 7.65 12.19 -9.66
CA LEU A 11 6.22 12.45 -9.81
C LEU A 11 5.58 11.42 -10.76
N GLU A 12 6.23 11.09 -11.87
CA GLU A 12 5.73 10.08 -12.79
C GLU A 12 5.66 8.70 -12.14
N THR A 13 6.71 8.30 -11.39
CA THR A 13 6.74 7.06 -10.60
C THR A 13 5.58 7.00 -9.62
N LEU A 14 5.34 8.08 -8.86
CA LEU A 14 4.21 8.15 -7.93
C LEU A 14 2.87 8.03 -8.67
N LEU A 15 2.70 8.71 -9.81
CA LEU A 15 1.46 8.67 -10.58
C LEU A 15 1.12 7.26 -11.10
N ARG A 16 2.11 6.42 -11.43
CA ARG A 16 1.88 5.02 -11.83
C ARG A 16 1.24 4.18 -10.72
N ARG A 17 1.45 4.56 -9.44
CA ARG A 17 0.86 3.87 -8.28
C ARG A 17 -0.62 4.19 -8.06
N TYR A 18 -1.15 5.19 -8.78
CA TYR A 18 -2.54 5.63 -8.64
C TYR A 18 -3.37 5.28 -9.87
N PRO A 19 -4.65 4.88 -9.70
CA PRO A 19 -5.51 4.52 -10.82
C PRO A 19 -5.85 5.70 -11.74
N SER A 20 -5.75 6.94 -11.24
CA SER A 20 -5.89 8.14 -12.06
C SER A 20 -5.18 9.34 -11.45
N LEU A 21 -4.86 10.30 -12.30
CA LEU A 21 -4.27 11.58 -11.90
C LEU A 21 -5.20 12.36 -10.94
N ARG A 22 -6.52 12.20 -11.08
CA ARG A 22 -7.50 12.85 -10.21
C ARG A 22 -7.41 12.32 -8.77
N VAL A 23 -7.31 11.01 -8.59
CA VAL A 23 -7.17 10.38 -7.27
C VAL A 23 -5.87 10.81 -6.58
N PHE A 24 -4.78 10.93 -7.35
CA PHE A 24 -3.51 11.47 -6.84
C PHE A 24 -3.66 12.94 -6.42
N ALA A 25 -4.30 13.75 -7.25
CA ALA A 25 -4.51 15.17 -6.99
C ALA A 25 -5.36 15.40 -5.74
N GLU A 26 -6.44 14.62 -5.55
CA GLU A 26 -7.28 14.65 -4.36
C GLU A 26 -6.49 14.29 -3.09
N ARG A 27 -5.66 13.23 -3.14
CA ARG A 27 -4.81 12.83 -2.00
C ARG A 27 -3.72 13.82 -1.65
N THR A 28 -3.14 14.49 -2.64
CA THR A 28 -2.05 15.46 -2.43
C THR A 28 -2.56 16.88 -2.19
N GLU A 29 -3.88 17.09 -2.17
CA GLU A 29 -4.52 18.40 -2.10
C GLU A 29 -4.01 19.37 -3.18
N LEU A 30 -3.75 18.83 -4.37
CA LEU A 30 -3.33 19.58 -5.54
C LEU A 30 -4.43 19.61 -6.59
N ALA A 31 -4.45 20.63 -7.42
CA ALA A 31 -5.34 20.64 -8.58
C ALA A 31 -4.82 19.65 -9.64
N SER A 32 -5.71 18.86 -10.25
CA SER A 32 -5.34 17.92 -11.31
C SER A 32 -4.66 18.60 -12.51
N SER A 33 -5.08 19.82 -12.84
CA SER A 33 -4.41 20.65 -13.85
C SER A 33 -2.96 20.98 -13.48
N HIS A 34 -2.71 21.28 -12.20
CA HIS A 34 -1.38 21.60 -11.69
C HIS A 34 -0.46 20.38 -11.74
N VAL A 35 -0.95 19.21 -11.33
CA VAL A 35 -0.21 17.94 -11.42
C VAL A 35 0.12 17.59 -12.88
N SER A 36 -0.83 17.76 -13.80
CA SER A 36 -0.62 17.50 -15.23
C SER A 36 0.42 18.45 -15.84
N GLN A 37 0.41 19.73 -15.48
CA GLN A 37 1.43 20.69 -15.94
C GLN A 37 2.83 20.34 -15.42
N MET A 38 2.95 19.84 -14.18
CA MET A 38 4.24 19.40 -13.64
C MET A 38 4.74 18.13 -14.32
N LYS A 39 3.85 17.15 -14.55
CA LYS A 39 4.17 15.91 -15.28
C LYS A 39 4.70 16.21 -16.69
N ASN A 40 4.04 17.12 -17.41
CA ASN A 40 4.41 17.45 -18.80
C ASN A 40 5.60 18.43 -18.89
N GLY A 41 6.21 18.81 -17.76
CA GLY A 41 7.31 19.78 -17.72
C GLY A 41 6.91 21.23 -18.06
N VAL A 42 5.62 21.52 -18.22
CA VAL A 42 5.08 22.86 -18.50
C VAL A 42 5.27 23.78 -17.29
N ARG A 43 5.13 23.23 -16.08
CA ARG A 43 5.35 23.96 -14.83
C ARG A 43 6.40 23.25 -13.97
N ARG A 44 7.30 24.03 -13.38
CA ARG A 44 8.30 23.50 -12.44
C ARG A 44 7.66 23.16 -11.10
N MET A 45 8.03 22.01 -10.54
CA MET A 45 7.68 21.65 -9.18
C MET A 45 8.55 22.44 -8.19
N GLY A 46 7.94 23.38 -7.48
CA GLY A 46 8.58 24.13 -6.40
C GLY A 46 8.72 23.30 -5.12
N ASP A 47 9.53 23.79 -4.19
CA ASP A 47 9.81 23.12 -2.92
C ASP A 47 8.55 22.92 -2.09
N GLU A 48 7.66 23.90 -2.04
CA GLU A 48 6.38 23.80 -1.33
C GLU A 48 5.53 22.64 -1.85
N VAL A 49 5.48 22.45 -3.17
CA VAL A 49 4.71 21.38 -3.79
C VAL A 49 5.36 20.02 -3.53
N ALA A 50 6.70 19.95 -3.63
CA ALA A 50 7.46 18.74 -3.32
C ALA A 50 7.23 18.30 -1.86
N ARG A 51 7.36 19.23 -0.90
CA ARG A 51 7.12 18.96 0.53
C ARG A 51 5.67 18.62 0.84
N ARG A 52 4.71 19.23 0.14
CA ARG A 52 3.29 18.89 0.30
C ARG A 52 3.02 17.45 -0.16
N ILE A 53 3.54 17.06 -1.32
CA ILE A 53 3.43 15.68 -1.81
C ILE A 53 4.06 14.71 -0.81
N GLU A 54 5.25 15.03 -0.28
CA GLU A 54 5.91 14.21 0.73
C GLU A 54 5.05 14.05 1.99
N ALA A 55 4.55 15.15 2.55
CA ALA A 55 3.73 15.12 3.77
C ALA A 55 2.42 14.34 3.57
N GLN A 56 1.72 14.57 2.45
CA GLN A 56 0.42 13.94 2.19
C GLN A 56 0.54 12.45 1.85
N LEU A 57 1.68 12.03 1.31
CA LEU A 57 1.95 10.63 1.00
C LEU A 57 2.74 9.91 2.09
N GLY A 58 3.10 10.60 3.18
CA GLY A 58 3.90 10.04 4.27
C GLY A 58 5.33 9.68 3.85
N LEU A 59 5.88 10.36 2.84
CA LEU A 59 7.24 10.13 2.35
C LEU A 59 8.26 10.87 3.22
N PRO A 60 9.52 10.38 3.27
CA PRO A 60 10.61 11.10 3.93
C PRO A 60 10.82 12.50 3.35
N HIS A 61 11.24 13.44 4.21
CA HIS A 61 11.62 14.77 3.76
C HIS A 61 12.78 14.69 2.75
N GLY A 62 12.64 15.35 1.60
CA GLY A 62 13.67 15.31 0.56
C GLY A 62 13.51 14.13 -0.41
N TRP A 63 12.50 13.27 -0.25
CA TRP A 63 12.27 12.15 -1.15
C TRP A 63 12.11 12.61 -2.60
N MET A 64 11.37 13.69 -2.86
CA MET A 64 11.15 14.17 -4.22
C MET A 64 12.42 14.72 -4.89
N ASP A 65 13.46 15.06 -4.12
CA ASP A 65 14.68 15.73 -4.61
C ASP A 65 15.78 14.77 -5.04
N HIS A 66 15.67 13.50 -4.65
CA HIS A 66 16.66 12.47 -4.96
C HIS A 66 16.12 11.60 -6.10
N PRO A 67 16.91 11.31 -7.14
CA PRO A 67 16.48 10.40 -8.20
C PRO A 67 16.29 9.00 -7.63
N HIS A 68 15.06 8.50 -7.64
CA HIS A 68 14.77 7.09 -7.36
C HIS A 68 14.72 6.38 -8.70
N GLY A 69 15.67 5.48 -8.93
CA GLY A 69 15.76 4.73 -10.20
C GLY A 69 14.41 4.08 -10.54
N THR A 70 14.10 3.97 -11.82
CA THR A 70 12.87 3.35 -12.37
C THR A 70 12.72 1.85 -12.07
N GLU A 71 13.50 1.30 -11.15
CA GLU A 71 13.48 -0.09 -10.73
C GLU A 71 13.04 -0.12 -9.27
N ASP A 72 11.76 -0.43 -9.02
CA ASP A 72 11.20 -1.04 -7.80
C ASP A 72 11.80 -0.70 -6.41
N ASP A 73 12.40 0.47 -6.23
CA ASP A 73 12.88 0.94 -4.92
C ASP A 73 11.73 1.62 -4.19
N THR A 74 10.79 0.76 -3.83
CA THR A 74 10.03 0.79 -2.60
C THR A 74 10.73 1.65 -1.54
N PRO A 75 10.23 2.86 -1.18
CA PRO A 75 10.44 3.30 0.18
C PRO A 75 9.59 2.34 1.01
N VAL A 76 10.23 1.28 1.51
CA VAL A 76 9.73 0.50 2.63
C VAL A 76 9.39 1.54 3.67
N ALA A 77 8.10 1.83 3.77
CA ALA A 77 7.55 2.66 4.82
C ALA A 77 8.17 2.12 6.10
N THR A 78 8.89 2.99 6.80
CA THR A 78 9.50 2.73 8.09
C THR A 78 8.56 1.83 8.88
N ALA A 79 8.95 0.56 9.03
CA ALA A 79 8.08 -0.49 9.49
C ALA A 79 7.67 -0.21 10.94
N ILE A 80 6.54 0.48 11.13
CA ILE A 80 5.61 0.04 12.15
C ILE A 80 5.09 -1.28 11.57
N PRO A 81 5.47 -2.45 12.12
CA PRO A 81 4.93 -3.71 11.64
C PRO A 81 3.43 -3.56 11.68
N SER A 82 2.81 -3.61 10.50
CA SER A 82 1.36 -3.52 10.42
C SER A 82 0.82 -4.66 11.28
N SER A 83 -0.33 -4.49 11.93
CA SER A 83 -0.93 -5.60 12.70
C SER A 83 -1.12 -6.86 11.84
N LEU A 84 -1.09 -6.72 10.51
CA LEU A 84 -1.00 -7.80 9.54
C LEU A 84 0.34 -8.56 9.62
N ASP A 85 1.49 -7.89 9.60
CA ASP A 85 2.82 -8.52 9.71
C ASP A 85 2.96 -9.31 11.02
N GLN A 86 2.50 -8.72 12.13
CA GLN A 86 2.52 -9.41 13.43
C GLN A 86 1.60 -10.64 13.44
N ARG A 87 0.45 -10.58 12.76
CA ARG A 87 -0.46 -11.73 12.61
C ARG A 87 0.09 -12.79 11.65
N LEU A 88 0.81 -12.39 10.61
CA LEU A 88 1.50 -13.30 9.69
C LEU A 88 2.59 -14.10 10.41
N LEU A 89 3.31 -13.48 11.36
CA LEU A 89 4.28 -14.15 12.23
C LEU A 89 3.63 -15.19 13.16
N GLN A 90 2.36 -15.01 13.55
CA GLN A 90 1.62 -15.96 14.38
C GLN A 90 0.85 -17.02 13.58
N THR A 91 0.93 -16.99 12.25
CA THR A 91 0.22 -17.94 11.38
C THR A 91 1.10 -19.16 11.07
N SER A 92 0.48 -20.31 10.78
CA SER A 92 1.22 -21.54 10.45
C SER A 92 2.21 -21.35 9.27
N PRO A 93 3.35 -22.07 9.26
CA PRO A 93 4.37 -21.93 8.20
C PRO A 93 3.82 -22.18 6.79
N ARG A 94 2.83 -23.07 6.66
CA ARG A 94 2.17 -23.39 5.39
C ARG A 94 1.31 -22.23 4.89
N ALA A 95 0.54 -21.60 5.77
CA ALA A 95 -0.31 -20.47 5.41
C ALA A 95 0.53 -19.23 5.09
N ARG A 96 1.63 -19.00 5.83
CA ARG A 96 2.58 -17.91 5.51
C ARG A 96 3.14 -18.05 4.09
N ARG A 97 3.63 -19.24 3.71
CA ARG A 97 4.14 -19.51 2.36
C ARG A 97 3.10 -19.26 1.27
N ALA A 98 1.85 -19.66 1.49
CA ALA A 98 0.78 -19.45 0.52
C ALA A 98 0.48 -17.95 0.33
N LEU A 99 0.45 -17.17 1.41
CA LEU A 99 0.23 -15.73 1.35
C LEU A 99 1.41 -15.01 0.67
N GLU A 100 2.66 -15.40 0.99
CA GLU A 100 3.86 -14.87 0.32
C GLU A 100 3.83 -15.15 -1.19
N GLN A 101 3.38 -16.33 -1.62
CA GLN A 101 3.24 -16.67 -3.05
C GLN A 101 2.18 -15.80 -3.75
N ILE A 102 1.06 -15.54 -3.08
CA ILE A 102 0.00 -14.67 -3.62
C ILE A 102 0.51 -13.23 -3.74
N VAL A 103 1.21 -12.71 -2.72
CA VAL A 103 1.80 -11.37 -2.74
C VAL A 103 2.80 -11.23 -3.89
N ARG A 104 3.72 -12.19 -4.04
CA ARG A 104 4.68 -12.20 -5.16
C ARG A 104 3.98 -12.23 -6.51
N ALA A 105 2.97 -13.09 -6.68
CA ALA A 105 2.19 -13.14 -7.92
C ALA A 105 1.45 -11.82 -8.20
N ALA A 106 1.02 -11.10 -7.16
CA ALA A 106 0.39 -9.78 -7.29
C ALA A 106 1.40 -8.71 -7.73
N GLU A 107 2.59 -8.70 -7.12
CA GLU A 107 3.70 -7.80 -7.47
C GLU A 107 4.16 -8.00 -8.92
N GLU A 108 4.23 -9.25 -9.36
CA GLU A 108 4.58 -9.62 -10.74
C GLU A 108 3.44 -9.41 -11.75
N GLY A 109 2.25 -8.98 -11.31
CA GLY A 109 1.07 -8.82 -12.19
C GLY A 109 0.57 -10.13 -12.79
N ARG A 110 0.87 -11.27 -12.16
CA ARG A 110 0.56 -12.63 -12.64
C ARG A 110 -0.75 -13.19 -12.10
N LEU A 111 -1.49 -12.42 -11.30
CA LEU A 111 -2.83 -12.80 -10.84
C LEU A 111 -3.84 -12.65 -11.97
N SER A 112 -4.40 -13.76 -12.43
CA SER A 112 -5.49 -13.74 -13.39
C SER A 112 -6.81 -13.35 -12.74
N GLU A 113 -7.81 -12.99 -13.55
CA GLU A 113 -9.17 -12.70 -13.07
C GLU A 113 -9.78 -13.90 -12.33
N ILE A 114 -9.49 -15.13 -12.78
CA ILE A 114 -9.90 -16.38 -12.12
C ILE A 114 -9.24 -16.51 -10.74
N ASP A 115 -7.96 -16.19 -10.61
CA ASP A 115 -7.24 -16.26 -9.33
C ASP A 115 -7.83 -15.26 -8.32
N LEU A 116 -8.19 -14.07 -8.79
CA LEU A 116 -8.84 -13.05 -7.98
C LEU A 116 -10.23 -13.49 -7.51
N GLU A 117 -11.02 -14.12 -8.40
CA GLU A 117 -12.32 -14.68 -8.03
C GLU A 117 -12.19 -15.76 -6.94
N LEU A 118 -11.23 -16.67 -7.07
CA LEU A 118 -10.99 -17.72 -6.08
C LEU A 118 -10.57 -17.15 -4.72
N ILE A 119 -9.69 -16.14 -4.73
CA ILE A 119 -9.27 -15.43 -3.51
C ILE A 119 -10.49 -14.76 -2.85
N GLN A 120 -11.36 -14.12 -3.63
CA GLN A 120 -12.56 -13.46 -3.12
C GLN A 120 -13.58 -14.45 -2.55
N GLN A 121 -13.74 -15.62 -3.18
CA GLN A 121 -14.58 -16.70 -2.66
C GLN A 121 -14.04 -17.25 -1.33
N ILE A 122 -12.72 -17.46 -1.22
CA ILE A 122 -12.08 -17.88 0.03
C ILE A 122 -12.30 -16.83 1.12
N ALA A 123 -12.09 -15.55 0.82
CA ALA A 123 -12.29 -14.45 1.77
C ALA A 123 -13.75 -14.41 2.27
N THR A 124 -14.71 -14.51 1.35
CA THR A 124 -16.15 -14.55 1.67
C THR A 124 -16.49 -15.76 2.54
N ARG A 125 -15.95 -16.94 2.22
CA ARG A 125 -16.15 -18.16 3.01
C ARG A 125 -15.58 -18.02 4.43
N LEU A 126 -14.39 -17.44 4.57
CA LEU A 126 -13.76 -17.22 5.88
C LEU A 126 -14.54 -16.19 6.72
N ALA A 127 -15.05 -15.12 6.10
CA ALA A 127 -15.91 -14.15 6.77
C ALA A 127 -17.22 -14.77 7.25
N SER A 128 -17.86 -15.59 6.42
CA SER A 128 -19.10 -16.31 6.77
C SER A 128 -18.88 -17.43 7.79
N SER A 129 -17.72 -18.10 7.76
CA SER A 129 -17.33 -19.13 8.72
C SER A 129 -17.02 -18.55 10.11
N ASN A 130 -16.52 -17.31 10.17
CA ASN A 130 -16.22 -16.63 11.43
C ASN A 130 -17.45 -16.58 12.36
N GLY A 131 -18.68 -16.43 11.85
CA GLY A 131 -19.89 -16.43 12.68
C GLY A 131 -20.20 -17.74 13.43
N LYS A 132 -19.60 -18.86 13.02
CA LYS A 132 -19.76 -20.18 13.68
C LYS A 132 -18.67 -20.44 14.74
N TYR A 133 -17.46 -19.90 14.54
CA TYR A 133 -16.33 -20.07 15.47
C TYR A 133 -16.15 -18.93 16.47
N ASP A 134 -16.72 -17.74 16.21
CA ASP A 134 -16.67 -16.61 17.16
C ASP A 134 -17.47 -16.91 18.44
N ARG A 135 -18.56 -17.68 18.30
CA ARG A 135 -19.32 -18.22 19.46
C ARG A 135 -18.53 -19.21 20.31
N LEU A 136 -17.58 -19.94 19.72
CA LEU A 136 -16.72 -20.86 20.48
C LEU A 136 -15.59 -20.10 21.20
N ARG A 137 -15.10 -19.00 20.62
CA ARG A 137 -14.05 -18.15 21.22
C ARG A 137 -14.57 -17.29 22.37
N LEU A 138 -15.83 -16.83 22.34
CA LEU A 138 -16.41 -16.14 23.49
C LEU A 138 -16.56 -17.05 24.71
N ARG A 139 -17.01 -18.32 24.53
CA ARG A 139 -17.14 -19.28 25.65
C ARG A 139 -15.81 -19.66 26.30
N ALA A 140 -14.71 -19.67 25.55
CA ALA A 140 -13.39 -19.96 26.09
C ALA A 140 -12.80 -18.79 26.92
N ARG A 141 -13.34 -17.57 26.76
CA ARG A 141 -12.89 -16.39 27.51
C ARG A 141 -13.66 -16.17 28.81
N ASP A 142 -14.91 -16.61 28.89
CA ASP A 142 -15.75 -16.48 30.09
C ASP A 142 -15.54 -17.62 31.11
N GLY A 143 -14.96 -18.75 30.70
CA GLY A 143 -14.64 -19.86 31.60
C GLY A 143 -13.43 -19.64 32.51
N ASP A 144 -12.58 -18.66 32.20
CA ASP A 144 -11.32 -18.38 32.92
C ASP A 144 -11.46 -17.23 33.95
N ARG A 145 -12.67 -16.66 34.09
CA ARG A 145 -12.96 -15.53 34.99
C ARG A 145 -13.81 -15.90 36.21
N ALA A 146 -14.15 -17.18 36.39
CA ALA A 146 -15.01 -17.66 37.48
C ALA A 146 -14.26 -18.52 38.51
N ALA A 147 -12.93 -18.50 38.50
CA ALA A 147 -12.08 -19.23 39.44
C ALA A 147 -11.03 -18.28 40.07
N ASP A 148 -11.50 -17.18 40.67
CA ASP A 148 -10.78 -16.41 41.69
C ASP A 148 -11.78 -15.99 42.78
#